data_AF-A0A2G6JB46-F1
#
_entry.id   AF-A0A2G6JB46-F1
#
_cell.length_a   1.000
_cell.length_b   1.000
_cell.length_c   1.000
_cell.angle_alpha   90.00
_cell.angle_beta   90.00
_cell.angle_gamma   90.00
#
_symmetry.space_group_name_H-M   'P 1'
#
loop_
_entity.id
_entity.type
_entity.pdbx_description
1 polymer ?
#
loop_
_entity_poly.entity_id
_entity_poly.type
_entity_poly.pdbx_seq_one_letter_code
_entity_poly.pdbx_strand_id
1 'polypeptide(L)'
;MARSRVTARRPPPPRAEERAMAEQTERLGPMDLSTFLISLASNVSVHLDPAHKAYDVALAKQTIDILEMLEVKTQGNRTEEEDTLISGILYQTRLAYCDAVKG
;
A
#
# COMPACT_ATOMS: atom_id res chain seq x y z
N MET A 1 37.06 -42.16 -19.32
CA MET A 1 35.70 -41.70 -18.93
C MET A 1 35.67 -40.18 -18.95
N ALA A 2 35.06 -39.57 -19.98
CA ALA A 2 34.95 -38.12 -20.11
C ALA A 2 33.64 -37.64 -19.45
N ARG A 3 33.74 -36.76 -18.44
CA ARG A 3 32.57 -36.15 -17.79
C ARG A 3 32.07 -35.00 -18.66
N SER A 4 30.91 -35.21 -19.29
CA SER A 4 30.15 -34.16 -19.99
C SER A 4 29.88 -32.98 -19.05
N ARG A 5 30.41 -31.80 -19.40
CA ARG A 5 29.96 -30.54 -18.81
C ARG A 5 28.58 -30.23 -19.37
N VAL A 6 27.56 -30.30 -18.52
CA VAL A 6 26.26 -29.70 -18.82
C VAL A 6 26.47 -28.20 -18.98
N THR A 7 26.36 -27.72 -20.21
CA THR A 7 26.34 -26.29 -20.50
C THR A 7 25.03 -25.73 -19.96
N ALA A 8 25.08 -25.05 -18.82
CA ALA A 8 23.93 -24.29 -18.33
C ALA A 8 23.58 -23.24 -19.39
N ARG A 9 22.44 -23.41 -20.08
CA ARG A 9 21.94 -22.42 -21.03
C ARG A 9 21.63 -21.14 -20.24
N ARG A 10 22.24 -20.02 -20.63
CA ARG A 10 21.89 -18.71 -20.09
C ARG A 10 20.40 -18.45 -20.37
N PRO A 11 19.61 -17.99 -19.39
CA PRO A 11 18.22 -17.63 -19.65
C PRO A 11 18.15 -16.57 -20.77
N PRO A 12 17.09 -16.62 -21.60
CA PRO A 12 16.87 -15.60 -22.61
C PRO A 12 16.73 -14.23 -21.95
N PRO A 13 17.14 -13.13 -22.62
CA PRO A 13 17.00 -11.80 -22.07
C PRO A 13 15.52 -11.49 -21.77
N PRO A 14 15.22 -10.74 -20.69
CA PRO A 14 13.85 -10.38 -20.34
C PRO A 14 13.19 -9.60 -21.48
N ARG A 15 11.88 -9.85 -21.66
CA ARG A 15 11.06 -9.19 -22.69
C ARG A 15 10.98 -7.69 -22.40
N ALA A 16 10.65 -6.89 -23.41
CA ALA A 16 10.54 -5.43 -23.27
C ALA A 16 9.56 -5.02 -22.14
N GLU A 17 8.45 -5.74 -22.01
CA GLU A 17 7.46 -5.55 -20.93
C GLU A 17 8.04 -5.86 -19.54
N GLU A 18 8.86 -6.91 -19.45
CA GLU A 18 9.49 -7.36 -18.22
C GLU A 18 10.58 -6.37 -17.75
N ARG A 19 11.28 -5.74 -18.71
CA ARG A 19 12.21 -4.63 -18.44
C ARG A 19 11.48 -3.38 -17.99
N ALA A 20 10.39 -3.01 -18.66
CA ALA A 20 9.61 -1.83 -18.29
C ALA A 20 9.01 -1.96 -16.87
N MET A 21 8.53 -3.15 -16.49
CA MET A 21 8.02 -3.40 -15.15
C MET A 21 9.14 -3.40 -14.10
N ALA A 22 10.31 -3.95 -14.42
CA ALA A 22 11.48 -3.88 -13.54
C ALA A 22 11.95 -2.42 -13.32
N GLU A 23 12.04 -1.62 -14.39
CA GLU A 23 12.38 -0.20 -14.33
C GLU A 23 11.37 0.61 -13.50
N GLN A 24 10.07 0.31 -13.62
CA GLN A 24 9.03 0.95 -12.80
C GLN A 24 9.16 0.57 -11.32
N THR A 25 9.48 -0.69 -11.02
CA THR A 25 9.64 -1.18 -9.65
C THR A 25 10.89 -0.58 -9.00
N GLU A 26 12.00 -0.47 -9.73
CA GLU A 26 13.21 0.22 -9.25
C GLU A 26 12.96 1.70 -8.95
N ARG A 27 12.11 2.38 -9.72
CA ARG A 27 11.78 3.80 -9.51
C ARG A 27 10.94 4.06 -8.26
N LEU A 28 10.10 3.12 -7.85
CA LEU A 28 9.23 3.27 -6.69
C LEU A 28 9.91 2.85 -5.37
N GLY A 29 11.05 2.15 -5.46
CA GLY A 29 11.73 1.59 -4.31
C GLY A 29 10.92 0.47 -3.63
N PRO A 30 11.50 -0.20 -2.62
CA PRO A 30 10.75 -1.14 -1.80
C PRO A 30 9.69 -0.38 -0.98
N MET A 31 8.46 -0.87 -1.01
CA MET A 31 7.37 -0.33 -0.19
C MET A 31 7.60 -0.71 1.28
N ASP A 32 7.50 0.28 2.17
CA ASP A 32 7.44 0.07 3.61
C ASP A 32 6.01 0.23 4.15
N LEU A 33 5.81 -0.16 5.41
CA LEU A 33 4.50 -0.08 6.05
C LEU A 33 4.01 1.38 6.12
N SER A 34 4.90 2.33 6.43
CA SER A 34 4.56 3.75 6.50
C SER A 34 3.98 4.28 5.20
N THR A 35 4.64 4.01 4.06
CA THR A 35 4.18 4.41 2.72
C THR A 35 2.84 3.75 2.39
N PHE A 36 2.67 2.48 2.74
CA PHE A 36 1.41 1.77 2.52
C PHE A 36 0.26 2.38 3.33
N LEU A 37 0.46 2.67 4.62
CA LEU A 37 -0.56 3.30 5.48
C LEU A 37 -0.94 4.69 4.97
N ILE A 38 0.03 5.50 4.53
CA ILE A 38 -0.21 6.82 3.93
C ILE A 38 -1.02 6.70 2.63
N SER A 39 -0.76 5.67 1.82
CA SER A 39 -1.51 5.42 0.58
C SER A 39 -2.98 5.08 0.87
N LEU A 40 -3.25 4.30 1.93
CA LEU A 40 -4.60 3.98 2.38
C LEU A 40 -5.30 5.22 2.95
N ALA A 41 -4.61 6.03 3.76
CA ALA A 41 -5.15 7.30 4.26
C ALA A 41 -5.55 8.24 3.10
N SER A 42 -4.69 8.34 2.08
CA SER A 42 -4.98 9.13 0.87
C SER A 42 -6.21 8.58 0.13
N ASN A 43 -6.36 7.26 0.06
CA ASN A 43 -7.52 6.59 -0.53
C ASN A 43 -8.82 6.94 0.22
N VAL A 44 -8.81 6.96 1.56
CA VAL A 44 -9.94 7.46 2.36
C VAL A 44 -10.29 8.89 1.98
N SER A 45 -9.31 9.80 1.96
CA SER A 45 -9.54 11.21 1.63
C SER A 45 -10.16 11.40 0.24
N VAL A 46 -9.71 10.64 -0.76
CA VAL A 46 -10.27 10.67 -2.12
C VAL A 46 -11.73 10.20 -2.16
N HIS A 47 -12.08 9.18 -1.37
CA HIS A 47 -13.45 8.68 -1.27
C HIS A 47 -14.37 9.57 -0.43
N LEU A 48 -13.81 10.45 0.41
CA LEU A 48 -14.57 11.40 1.22
C LEU A 48 -14.65 12.81 0.61
N ASP A 49 -13.98 13.09 -0.50
CA ASP A 49 -14.08 14.37 -1.21
C ASP A 49 -15.34 14.41 -2.10
N PRO A 50 -16.38 15.20 -1.77
CA PRO A 50 -17.62 15.26 -2.54
C PRO A 50 -17.44 15.84 -3.95
N ALA A 51 -16.33 16.56 -4.21
CA ALA A 51 -16.01 17.08 -5.53
C ALA A 51 -15.31 16.04 -6.42
N HIS A 52 -14.86 14.92 -5.84
CA HIS A 52 -14.14 13.88 -6.55
C HIS A 52 -15.09 12.84 -7.16
N LYS A 53 -14.76 12.33 -8.36
CA LYS A 53 -15.58 11.34 -9.08
C LYS A 53 -15.70 9.99 -8.37
N ALA A 54 -14.74 9.71 -7.48
CA ALA A 54 -14.67 8.49 -6.69
C ALA A 54 -15.29 8.67 -5.29
N TYR A 55 -16.06 9.75 -5.05
CA TYR A 55 -16.76 9.93 -3.78
C TYR A 55 -17.64 8.72 -3.46
N ASP A 56 -17.31 8.03 -2.37
CA ASP A 56 -18.02 6.84 -1.90
C ASP A 56 -17.70 6.62 -0.42
N VAL A 57 -18.65 7.01 0.43
CA VAL A 57 -18.53 6.91 1.87
C VAL A 57 -18.41 5.44 2.32
N ALA A 58 -19.05 4.49 1.65
CA ALA A 58 -18.95 3.08 2.03
C ALA A 58 -17.55 2.52 1.77
N LEU A 59 -16.93 2.89 0.64
CA LEU A 59 -15.54 2.53 0.35
C LEU A 59 -14.55 3.21 1.30
N ALA A 60 -14.78 4.48 1.66
CA ALA A 60 -13.97 5.14 2.67
C ALA A 60 -14.00 4.38 4.01
N LYS A 61 -15.19 3.95 4.44
CA LYS A 61 -15.35 3.12 5.66
C LYS A 61 -14.58 1.81 5.55
N GLN A 62 -14.69 1.12 4.42
CA GLN A 62 -13.99 -0.15 4.21
C GLN A 62 -12.46 0.04 4.32
N THR A 63 -11.92 1.12 3.76
CA THR A 63 -10.49 1.44 3.88
C THR A 63 -10.09 1.74 5.32
N ILE A 64 -10.95 2.43 6.10
CA ILE A 64 -10.73 2.61 7.54
C ILE A 64 -10.73 1.25 8.27
N ASP A 65 -11.67 0.37 7.98
CA ASP A 65 -11.72 -0.96 8.59
C ASP A 65 -10.45 -1.79 8.27
N ILE A 66 -9.87 -1.61 7.07
CA ILE A 66 -8.57 -2.20 6.71
C ILE A 66 -7.45 -1.62 7.58
N LEU A 67 -7.40 -0.30 7.79
CA LEU A 67 -6.42 0.34 8.66
C LEU A 67 -6.52 -0.19 10.11
N GLU A 68 -7.74 -0.36 10.62
CA GLU A 68 -7.99 -0.92 11.96
C GLU A 68 -7.51 -2.37 12.07
N MET A 69 -7.77 -3.17 11.04
CA MET A 69 -7.29 -4.55 10.98
C MET A 69 -5.76 -4.60 10.92
N LEU A 70 -5.12 -3.72 10.15
CA LEU A 70 -3.67 -3.63 10.07
C LEU A 70 -3.05 -3.22 11.41
N GLU A 71 -3.66 -2.29 12.15
CA GLU A 71 -3.20 -1.89 13.48
C GLU A 71 -3.05 -3.09 14.41
N VAL A 72 -4.06 -3.96 14.45
CA VAL A 72 -4.03 -5.18 15.27
C VAL A 72 -3.05 -6.20 14.71
N LYS A 73 -3.04 -6.42 13.39
CA LYS A 73 -2.24 -7.49 12.77
C LYS A 73 -0.74 -7.20 12.70
N THR A 74 -0.35 -5.93 12.78
CA THR A 74 1.05 -5.50 12.73
C THR A 74 1.65 -5.20 14.11
N GLN A 75 0.87 -5.30 15.18
CA GLN A 75 1.34 -5.09 16.55
C GLN A 75 2.56 -5.96 16.87
N GLY A 76 3.60 -5.35 17.47
CA GLY A 76 4.86 -6.01 17.79
C GLY A 76 5.85 -6.12 16.61
N ASN A 77 5.42 -5.76 15.39
CA ASN A 77 6.28 -5.68 14.21
C ASN A 77 6.48 -4.25 13.69
N ARG A 78 5.98 -3.25 14.44
CA ARG A 78 6.05 -1.81 14.10
C ARG A 78 7.17 -1.11 14.87
N THR A 79 7.76 -0.09 14.27
CA THR A 79 8.59 0.89 15.00
C THR A 79 7.72 1.86 15.80
N GLU A 80 8.33 2.64 16.71
CA GLU A 80 7.60 3.68 17.46
C GLU A 80 7.00 4.75 16.53
N GLU A 81 7.70 5.07 15.43
CA GLU A 81 7.19 5.99 14.42
C GLU A 81 5.98 5.41 13.70
N GLU A 82 6.00 4.12 13.36
CA GLU A 82 4.88 3.42 12.71
C GLU A 82 3.67 3.28 13.64
N ASP A 83 3.88 3.00 14.92
CA ASP A 83 2.84 3.00 15.96
C ASP A 83 2.16 4.37 16.07
N THR A 84 2.95 5.44 16.06
CA THR A 84 2.44 6.82 16.10
C THR A 84 1.69 7.18 14.81
N LEU A 85 2.24 6.79 13.66
CA LEU A 85 1.69 7.06 12.34
C LEU A 85 0.31 6.42 12.17
N ILE A 86 0.17 5.12 12.43
CA ILE A 86 -1.10 4.41 12.24
C ILE A 86 -2.20 4.93 13.18
N SER A 87 -1.83 5.23 14.43
CA SER A 87 -2.75 5.83 15.41
C SER A 87 -3.26 7.20 14.94
N GLY A 88 -2.35 8.04 14.42
CA GLY A 88 -2.69 9.34 13.87
C GLY A 88 -3.57 9.26 12.62
N ILE A 89 -3.23 8.36 11.69
CA ILE A 89 -4.03 8.10 10.49
C ILE A 89 -5.44 7.64 10.86
N LEU A 90 -5.57 6.68 11.77
CA LEU A 90 -6.87 6.18 12.21
C LEU A 90 -7.71 7.27 12.86
N TYR A 91 -7.11 8.11 13.71
CA TYR A 91 -7.80 9.25 14.30
C TYR A 91 -8.33 10.22 13.23
N GLN A 92 -7.47 10.66 12.31
CA GLN A 92 -7.83 11.63 11.29
C GLN A 92 -8.89 11.10 10.32
N THR A 93 -8.72 9.87 9.84
CA THR A 93 -9.63 9.26 8.88
C THR A 93 -11.01 8.98 9.48
N ARG A 94 -11.08 8.52 10.74
CA ARG A 94 -12.36 8.35 11.46
C ARG A 94 -13.07 9.68 11.69
N LEU A 95 -12.33 10.74 12.01
CA LEU A 95 -12.90 12.07 12.17
C LEU A 95 -13.49 12.59 10.85
N ALA A 96 -12.71 12.52 9.76
CA ALA A 96 -13.16 12.91 8.42
C ALA A 96 -14.41 12.11 7.99
N TYR A 97 -14.43 10.81 8.25
CA TYR A 97 -15.58 9.96 7.98
C TYR A 97 -16.81 10.39 8.78
N CYS A 98 -16.64 10.64 10.09
CA CYS A 98 -17.72 11.13 10.95
C CYS A 98 -18.31 12.44 10.44
N ASP A 99 -17.47 13.36 9.97
CA ASP A 99 -17.93 14.65 9.44
C ASP A 99 -18.70 14.45 8.13
N ALA A 100 -18.22 13.57 7.25
CA ALA A 100 -18.87 13.25 5.98
C ALA A 100 -20.24 12.57 6.14
N VAL A 101 -20.47 11.78 7.19
CA VAL A 101 -21.77 11.11 7.43
C VAL A 101 -22.76 11.94 8.26
N LYS A 102 -22.29 12.99 8.93
CA LYS A 102 -23.14 13.89 9.73
C LYS A 102 -23.71 15.05 8.92
N GLY A 103 -23.04 15.42 7.82
CA GLY A 103 -23.52 16.40 6.84
C GLY A 103 -24.62 15.84 5.95
#